data_AF-A0A525ISW9-F1
#
_entry.id   AF-A0A525ISW9-F1
#
_cell.length_a   1.000
_cell.length_b   1.000
_cell.length_c   1.000
_cell.angle_alpha   90.00
_cell.angle_beta   90.00
_cell.angle_gamma   90.00
#
_symmetry.space_group_name_H-M   'P 1'
#
loop_
_entity.id
_entity.type
_entity.pdbx_description
1 polymer ?
#
loop_
_entity_poly.entity_id
_entity_poly.type
_entity_poly.pdbx_seq_one_letter_code
_entity_poly.pdbx_strand_id
1 'polypeptide(L)'
;EALHLACAFDMKIPLARRAEVQRLIAAINEQLWVGHFDIWTHTGMIMYRQALVLPGGLTASTAQCETMLVSAIHACERYYPAFQFVVWAGKSAAEAMSAAMFDTEGEA
;
A
#
# COMPACT_ATOMS: atom_id res chain seq x y z
N GLU A 1 5.33 10.69 21.28
CA GLU A 1 5.24 11.20 19.89
C GLU A 1 5.26 10.01 18.92
N ALA A 2 5.31 10.24 17.60
CA ALA A 2 5.45 9.18 16.61
C ALA A 2 6.17 9.67 15.35
N LEU A 3 6.90 8.77 14.70
CA LEU A 3 7.41 8.96 13.35
C LEU A 3 6.39 8.38 12.37
N HIS A 4 5.91 9.20 11.42
CA HIS A 4 4.98 8.77 10.38
C HIS A 4 5.69 8.66 9.04
N LEU A 5 5.42 7.56 8.34
CA LEU A 5 5.84 7.35 6.96
C LEU A 5 4.59 7.16 6.10
N ALA A 6 4.56 7.83 4.96
CA ALA A 6 3.53 7.64 3.96
C ALA A 6 4.13 7.62 2.56
N CYS A 7 3.62 6.71 1.71
CA CYS A 7 3.93 6.64 0.30
C CYS A 7 2.63 6.79 -0.47
N ALA A 8 2.54 7.80 -1.33
CA ALA A 8 1.37 8.02 -2.18
C ALA A 8 1.65 7.49 -3.59
N PHE A 9 0.68 6.79 -4.16
CA PHE A 9 0.71 6.50 -5.58
C PHE A 9 0.22 7.69 -6.37
N ASP A 10 0.92 7.99 -7.46
CA ASP A 10 0.41 8.91 -8.49
C ASP A 10 -0.64 8.20 -9.37
N MET A 11 -1.71 7.76 -8.71
CA MET A 11 -2.82 7.03 -9.31
C MET A 11 -4.13 7.57 -8.73
N LYS A 12 -4.97 8.17 -9.59
CA LYS A 12 -6.30 8.64 -9.20
C LYS A 12 -7.33 7.55 -9.39
N ILE A 13 -8.11 7.27 -8.35
CA ILE A 13 -9.16 6.25 -8.39
C ILE A 13 -10.46 6.84 -8.93
N PRO A 14 -10.97 6.35 -10.09
CA PRO A 14 -12.27 6.75 -10.60
C PRO A 14 -13.39 6.42 -9.61
N LEU A 15 -14.42 7.27 -9.52
CA LEU A 15 -15.55 7.08 -8.62
C LEU A 15 -16.18 5.68 -8.75
N ALA A 16 -16.38 5.22 -9.99
CA ALA A 16 -16.98 3.91 -10.30
C ALA A 16 -16.13 2.72 -9.81
N ARG A 17 -14.83 2.91 -9.54
CA ARG A 17 -13.92 1.86 -9.10
C ARG A 17 -13.58 1.91 -7.60
N ARG A 18 -13.98 2.97 -6.88
CA ARG A 18 -13.66 3.15 -5.45
C ARG A 18 -14.08 1.97 -4.57
N ALA A 19 -15.29 1.44 -4.78
CA ALA A 19 -15.77 0.29 -4.01
C ALA A 19 -14.91 -0.97 -4.25
N GLU A 20 -14.46 -1.18 -5.48
CA GLU A 20 -13.61 -2.33 -5.82
C GLU A 20 -12.19 -2.16 -5.25
N VAL A 21 -11.64 -0.94 -5.34
CA VAL A 21 -10.35 -0.61 -4.73
C VAL A 21 -10.38 -0.75 -3.22
N GLN A 22 -11.48 -0.38 -2.54
CA GLN A 22 -11.61 -0.61 -1.10
C GLN A 22 -11.59 -2.11 -0.73
N ARG A 23 -12.24 -2.97 -1.54
CA ARG A 23 -12.15 -4.43 -1.34
C ARG A 23 -10.73 -4.94 -1.55
N LEU A 24 -10.04 -4.44 -2.58
CA LEU A 24 -8.64 -4.77 -2.81
C LEU A 24 -7.75 -4.35 -1.63
N ILE A 25 -7.92 -3.13 -1.13
CA ILE A 25 -7.19 -2.63 0.04
C ILE A 25 -7.41 -3.53 1.26
N ALA A 26 -8.65 -3.94 1.52
CA ALA A 26 -8.94 -4.84 2.62
C ALA A 26 -8.19 -6.18 2.48
N ALA A 27 -8.22 -6.78 1.27
CA ALA A 27 -7.52 -8.03 0.99
C ALA A 27 -6.00 -7.91 1.07
N ILE A 28 -5.42 -6.79 0.63
CA ILE A 28 -3.99 -6.50 0.77
C ILE A 28 -3.63 -6.34 2.24
N ASN A 29 -4.40 -5.53 2.98
CA ASN A 29 -4.11 -5.24 4.38
C ASN A 29 -4.19 -6.48 5.27
N GLU A 30 -5.02 -7.47 4.93
CA GLU A 30 -5.03 -8.78 5.60
C GLU A 30 -3.69 -9.52 5.49
N GLN A 31 -2.91 -9.26 4.43
CA GLN A 31 -1.58 -9.85 4.22
C GLN A 31 -0.44 -8.99 4.79
N LEU A 32 -0.73 -7.76 5.23
CA LEU A 32 0.27 -6.84 5.77
C LEU A 32 0.36 -6.96 7.29
N TRP A 33 1.55 -7.24 7.78
CA TRP A 33 1.82 -7.25 9.23
C TRP A 33 2.16 -5.86 9.75
N VAL A 34 2.68 -5.00 8.87
CA VAL A 34 3.15 -3.66 9.20
C VAL A 34 2.66 -2.66 8.17
N GLY A 35 2.07 -1.58 8.67
CA GLY A 35 1.43 -0.53 7.86
C GLY A 35 0.13 -0.98 7.21
N HIS A 36 -0.44 -0.11 6.40
CA HIS A 36 -1.69 -0.37 5.68
C HIS A 36 -1.82 0.54 4.46
N PHE A 37 -2.62 0.09 3.49
CA PHE A 37 -3.13 0.93 2.41
C PHE A 37 -4.46 1.59 2.78
N ASP A 38 -4.68 2.79 2.25
CA ASP A 38 -5.93 3.54 2.31
C ASP A 38 -6.12 4.38 1.03
N ILE A 39 -7.35 4.83 0.77
CA ILE A 39 -7.69 5.88 -0.18
C ILE A 39 -7.75 7.21 0.58
N TRP A 40 -6.87 8.15 0.23
CA TRP A 40 -7.03 9.54 0.66
C TRP A 40 -8.22 10.17 -0.04
N THR A 41 -9.38 10.18 0.63
CA THR A 41 -10.69 10.48 0.02
C THR A 41 -10.78 11.87 -0.65
N HIS A 42 -10.02 12.84 -0.15
CA HIS A 42 -10.00 14.20 -0.71
C HIS A 42 -9.37 14.27 -2.11
N THR A 43 -8.34 13.47 -2.37
CA THR A 43 -7.61 13.47 -3.65
C THR A 43 -7.94 12.23 -4.50
N GLY A 44 -8.52 11.20 -3.89
CA GLY A 44 -8.75 9.90 -4.52
C GLY A 44 -7.46 9.13 -4.79
N MET A 45 -6.36 9.44 -4.09
CA MET A 45 -5.08 8.74 -4.23
C MET A 45 -5.00 7.55 -3.28
N ILE A 46 -4.28 6.51 -3.68
CA ILE A 46 -3.92 5.41 -2.79
C ILE A 46 -2.68 5.82 -1.99
N MET A 47 -2.67 5.52 -0.70
CA MET A 47 -1.51 5.72 0.17
C MET A 47 -1.22 4.48 1.00
N TYR A 48 0.05 4.11 1.06
CA TYR A 48 0.58 3.27 2.14
C TYR A 48 0.94 4.16 3.33
N ARG A 49 0.63 3.72 4.54
CA ARG A 49 0.95 4.45 5.78
C ARG A 49 1.46 3.50 6.86
N GLN A 50 2.47 3.96 7.58
CA GLN A 50 3.05 3.28 8.73
C GLN A 50 3.45 4.31 9.80
N ALA A 51 3.38 3.92 11.07
CA ALA A 51 3.82 4.73 12.18
C ALA A 51 4.73 3.93 13.12
N LEU A 52 5.74 4.59 13.67
CA LEU A 52 6.54 4.11 14.79
C LEU A 52 6.24 5.00 16.00
N VAL A 53 5.64 4.42 17.03
CA VAL A 53 5.29 5.15 18.25
C VAL A 53 6.56 5.33 19.10
N LEU A 54 6.81 6.56 19.52
CA LEU A 54 8.00 7.00 20.24
C LEU A 54 7.57 7.73 21.53
N PRO A 55 7.13 7.00 22.58
CA PRO A 55 6.68 7.63 23.82
C PRO A 55 7.87 8.19 24.62
N GLY A 56 7.62 9.22 25.44
CA GLY A 56 8.55 9.65 26.48
C GLY A 56 9.89 10.21 25.97
N GLY A 57 9.90 10.89 24.82
CA GLY A 57 11.12 11.48 24.27
C GLY A 57 12.06 10.50 23.58
N LEU A 58 11.60 9.27 23.30
CA LEU A 58 12.34 8.34 22.45
C LEU A 58 12.53 8.92 21.04
N THR A 59 13.67 8.60 20.44
CA THR A 59 13.96 8.90 19.03
C THR A 59 14.04 7.61 18.23
N ALA A 60 13.65 7.66 16.96
CA ALA A 60 13.84 6.53 16.06
C ALA A 60 15.33 6.35 15.76
N SER A 61 15.82 5.12 15.83
CA SER A 61 17.16 4.79 15.37
C SER A 61 17.23 4.81 13.83
N THR A 62 18.43 4.98 13.28
CA THR A 62 18.64 4.90 11.82
C THR A 62 18.12 3.57 11.25
N ALA A 63 18.40 2.46 11.92
CA ALA A 63 17.93 1.14 11.50
C ALA A 63 16.40 1.02 11.50
N GLN A 64 15.70 1.66 12.46
CA GLN A 64 14.25 1.71 12.47
C GLN A 64 13.72 2.51 11.28
N CYS A 65 14.29 3.68 11.00
CA CYS A 65 13.91 4.51 9.85
C CYS A 65 14.13 3.77 8.51
N GLU A 66 15.29 3.14 8.34
CA GLU A 66 15.61 2.34 7.15
C GLU A 66 14.64 1.17 6.98
N THR A 67 14.36 0.43 8.05
CA THR A 67 13.43 -0.71 8.01
C THR A 67 12.02 -0.27 7.64
N MET A 68 11.55 0.87 8.19
CA MET A 68 10.26 1.45 7.81
C MET A 68 10.23 1.80 6.32
N LEU A 69 11.28 2.44 5.80
CA LEU A 69 11.34 2.84 4.39
C LEU A 69 11.36 1.63 3.46
N VAL A 70 12.22 0.64 3.72
CA VAL A 70 12.33 -0.58 2.90
C VAL A 70 11.02 -1.36 2.91
N SER A 71 10.39 -1.51 4.08
CA SER A 71 9.10 -2.22 4.20
C SER A 71 7.99 -1.52 3.42
N ALA A 72 7.94 -0.18 3.47
CA ALA A 72 6.97 0.59 2.73
C ALA A 72 7.15 0.47 1.21
N ILE A 73 8.40 0.57 0.73
CA ILE A 73 8.72 0.41 -0.70
C ILE A 73 8.34 -0.99 -1.17
N HIS A 74 8.76 -2.04 -0.46
CA HIS A 74 8.42 -3.42 -0.82
C HIS A 74 6.90 -3.67 -0.85
N ALA A 75 6.14 -3.14 0.12
CA ALA A 75 4.69 -3.24 0.10
C ALA A 75 4.09 -2.51 -1.11
N CYS A 76 4.58 -1.30 -1.40
CA CYS A 76 4.16 -0.51 -2.54
C CYS A 76 4.43 -1.23 -3.86
N GLU A 77 5.65 -1.70 -4.10
CA GLU A 77 6.05 -2.39 -5.34
C GLU A 77 5.27 -3.69 -5.53
N ARG A 78 5.15 -4.50 -4.47
CA ARG A 78 4.44 -5.78 -4.51
C ARG A 78 2.98 -5.63 -4.93
N TYR A 79 2.30 -4.60 -4.44
CA TYR A 79 0.85 -4.45 -4.64
C TYR A 79 0.45 -3.44 -5.70
N TYR A 80 1.40 -2.64 -6.22
CA TYR A 80 1.13 -1.68 -7.29
C TYR A 80 0.43 -2.32 -8.52
N PRO A 81 0.84 -3.50 -9.02
CA PRO A 81 0.16 -4.16 -10.14
C PRO A 81 -1.30 -4.51 -9.84
N ALA A 82 -1.62 -4.92 -8.61
CA ALA A 82 -3.00 -5.24 -8.21
C ALA A 82 -3.90 -4.00 -8.33
N PHE A 83 -3.41 -2.84 -7.91
CA PHE A 83 -4.14 -1.58 -8.10
C PHE A 83 -4.31 -1.23 -9.57
N GLN A 84 -3.28 -1.41 -10.41
CA GLN A 84 -3.40 -1.20 -11.86
C GLN A 84 -4.46 -2.12 -12.48
N PHE A 85 -4.52 -3.39 -12.09
CA PHE A 85 -5.51 -4.32 -12.60
C PHE A 85 -6.95 -3.93 -12.24
N VAL A 86 -7.19 -3.45 -11.01
CA VAL A 86 -8.51 -2.98 -10.62
C VAL A 86 -8.85 -1.64 -11.29
N VAL A 87 -7.91 -0.71 -11.37
CA VAL A 87 -8.20 0.66 -11.81
C VAL A 87 -8.26 0.77 -13.33
N TRP A 88 -7.36 0.10 -14.04
CA TRP A 88 -7.20 0.23 -15.49
C TRP A 88 -7.73 -0.97 -16.27
N ALA A 89 -7.51 -2.20 -15.78
CA ALA A 89 -7.96 -3.41 -16.47
C ALA A 89 -9.37 -3.87 -16.06
N GLY A 90 -10.02 -3.19 -15.10
CA GLY A 90 -11.38 -3.48 -14.69
C GLY A 90 -11.58 -4.77 -13.89
N LYS A 91 -10.50 -5.48 -13.52
CA LYS A 91 -10.55 -6.74 -12.77
C LYS A 91 -11.19 -6.56 -11.39
N SER A 92 -11.78 -7.63 -10.86
CA SER A 92 -12.18 -7.67 -9.45
C SER A 92 -10.95 -7.69 -8.52
N ALA A 93 -11.15 -7.34 -7.26
CA ALA A 93 -10.12 -7.40 -6.23
C ALA A 93 -9.48 -8.79 -6.12
N ALA A 94 -10.29 -9.85 -6.19
CA ALA A 94 -9.81 -11.23 -6.13
C ALA A 94 -8.93 -11.59 -7.35
N GLU A 95 -9.38 -11.27 -8.57
CA GLU A 95 -8.60 -11.50 -9.79
C GLU A 95 -7.30 -10.68 -9.80
N ALA A 96 -7.35 -9.44 -9.30
CA ALA A 96 -6.18 -8.56 -9.22
C ALA A 96 -5.15 -9.08 -8.20
N MET A 97 -5.60 -9.55 -7.03
CA MET A 97 -4.73 -10.19 -6.05
C MET A 97 -4.08 -11.45 -6.62
N SER A 98 -4.85 -12.30 -7.29
CA SER A 98 -4.31 -13.52 -7.91
C SER A 98 -3.30 -13.20 -9.01
N ALA A 99 -3.54 -12.17 -9.82
CA ALA A 99 -2.65 -11.79 -10.91
C ALA A 99 -1.35 -11.14 -10.41
N ALA A 100 -1.43 -10.26 -9.40
CA ALA A 100 -0.26 -9.60 -8.83
C ALA A 100 0.68 -10.57 -8.07
N MET A 101 0.15 -11.70 -7.58
CA MET A 101 0.95 -12.74 -6.91
C MET A 101 1.68 -13.67 -7.89
N PHE A 102 1.37 -13.63 -9.18
CA PHE A 102 1.98 -14.50 -10.21
C PHE A 102 3.19 -13.85 -10.91
N ASP A 103 3.25 -12.52 -11.00
CA ASP A 103 4.31 -11.79 -11.73
C ASP A 103 5.59 -11.50 -10.89
N THR A 104 5.76 -12.15 -9.72
CA THR A 104 6.95 -11.97 -8.86
C THR A 104 7.94 -13.14 -8.88
N GLU A 105 7.85 -14.07 -9.84
CA GLU A 105 9.03 -14.85 -10.24
C GLU A 105 9.72 -14.07 -11.36
N GLY A 106 10.75 -13.30 -10.98
CA GLY A 106 11.35 -12.27 -11.81
C GLY A 106 11.98 -12.79 -13.11
N GLU A 107 11.82 -12.01 -14.17
CA GLU A 107 12.88 -11.84 -15.16
C GLU A 107 13.42 -10.41 -15.06
N ALA A 108 14.65 -10.30 -14.56
CA ALA A 108 15.59 -9.22 -14.81
C ALA A 108 16.98 -9.85 -14.99
#